data_AF-A0A8I1WDB3-F1
#
_entry.id   AF-A0A8I1WDB3-F1
#
_cell.length_a   1.000
_cell.length_b   1.000
_cell.length_c   1.000
_cell.angle_alpha   90.00
_cell.angle_beta   90.00
_cell.angle_gamma   90.00
#
_symmetry.space_group_name_H-M   'P 1'
#
loop_
_entity.id
_entity.type
_entity.pdbx_description
1 polymer ?
#
loop_
_entity_poly.entity_id
_entity_poly.type
_entity_poly.pdbx_seq_one_letter_code
_entity_poly.pdbx_strand_id
1 'polypeptide(L)'
;AFYHEFELGKHRVVFADNSAALQTGPELFFNLANQGQQHGQFVRQFRYQKAVRTAEVELKDYSLKTPAYGLSHTKQGSELDHQRDNYQPLDYPGRFKQDPSGSAFTRYRLHAFRAAAITCEGESTAPRLMPGRAFMSSEHPNLAR
;
A
#
# COMPACT_ATOMS: atom_id res chain seq x y z
N ALA A 1 6.02 -3.75 -6.32
CA ALA A 1 4.91 -3.40 -7.24
C ALA A 1 5.50 -2.95 -8.57
N PHE A 2 4.67 -2.77 -9.59
CA PHE A 2 5.11 -2.16 -10.85
C PHE A 2 4.03 -1.24 -11.40
N TYR A 3 4.42 -0.25 -12.19
CA TYR A 3 3.51 0.59 -12.94
C TYR A 3 4.09 0.88 -14.33
N HIS A 4 3.27 1.38 -15.24
CA HIS A 4 3.67 1.70 -16.60
C HIS A 4 3.79 3.21 -16.80
N GLU A 5 4.87 3.64 -17.44
CA GLU A 5 5.00 5.00 -17.95
C GLU A 5 4.79 4.96 -19.46
N PHE A 6 3.93 5.86 -19.95
CA PHE A 6 3.56 5.95 -21.36
C PHE A 6 4.16 7.22 -21.98
N GLU A 7 4.83 7.03 -23.10
CA GLU A 7 5.34 8.09 -23.98
C GLU A 7 4.79 7.85 -25.40
N LEU A 8 4.89 8.85 -26.28
CA LEU A 8 4.40 8.72 -27.65
C LEU A 8 5.15 7.57 -28.36
N GLY A 9 4.43 6.48 -28.64
CA GLY A 9 4.97 5.30 -29.33
C GLY A 9 5.82 4.35 -28.48
N LYS A 10 5.95 4.56 -27.15
CA LYS A 10 6.71 3.69 -26.24
C LYS A 10 6.04 3.59 -24.87
N HIS A 11 6.21 2.45 -24.22
CA HIS A 11 5.86 2.30 -22.80
C HIS A 11 6.99 1.57 -22.08
N ARG A 12 7.19 1.89 -20.80
CA ARG A 12 8.19 1.24 -19.95
C ARG A 12 7.52 0.72 -18.67
N VAL A 13 8.00 -0.42 -18.19
CA VAL A 13 7.60 -0.97 -16.89
C VAL A 13 8.59 -0.45 -15.85
N VAL A 14 8.07 0.21 -14.82
CA VAL A 14 8.86 0.65 -13.68
C VAL A 14 8.56 -0.24 -12.49
N PHE A 15 9.61 -0.90 -11.97
CA PHE A 15 9.52 -1.68 -10.75
C PHE A 15 9.82 -0.78 -9.56
N ALA A 16 8.90 -0.75 -8.60
CA ALA A 16 8.99 0.09 -7.42
C ALA A 16 8.61 -0.70 -6.16
N ASP A 17 9.39 -0.52 -5.11
CA ASP A 17 9.17 -1.06 -3.77
C ASP A 17 8.83 0.02 -2.73
N ASN A 18 9.07 1.29 -3.06
CA ASN A 18 8.82 2.45 -2.22
C ASN A 18 7.93 3.49 -2.93
N SER A 19 7.11 4.21 -2.16
CA SER A 19 6.26 5.31 -2.65
C SER A 19 7.06 6.48 -3.23
N ALA A 20 8.32 6.65 -2.83
CA ALA A 20 9.22 7.67 -3.38
C ALA A 20 9.49 7.50 -4.89
N ALA A 21 9.24 6.30 -5.45
CA ALA A 21 9.37 6.05 -6.88
C ALA A 21 8.14 6.49 -7.68
N LEU A 22 7.04 6.90 -7.04
CA LEU A 22 5.85 7.36 -7.73
C LEU A 22 6.07 8.73 -8.36
N GLN A 23 5.51 8.95 -9.54
CA GLN A 23 5.58 10.26 -10.19
C GLN A 23 4.63 11.27 -9.54
N THR A 24 5.03 12.53 -9.46
CA THR A 24 4.17 13.62 -9.01
C THR A 24 3.03 13.85 -10.01
N GLY A 25 1.80 13.70 -9.55
CA GLY A 25 0.55 13.94 -10.26
C GLY A 25 0.08 15.39 -10.17
N PRO A 26 -1.07 15.70 -10.80
CA PRO A 26 -1.65 17.03 -10.75
C PRO A 26 -2.17 17.34 -9.34
N GLU A 27 -2.17 18.62 -8.96
CA GLU A 27 -2.96 19.10 -7.82
C GLU A 27 -4.42 19.20 -8.24
N LEU A 28 -5.31 18.62 -7.45
CA LEU A 28 -6.75 18.61 -7.69
C LEU A 28 -7.46 19.17 -6.46
N PHE A 29 -8.55 19.90 -6.67
CA PHE A 29 -9.42 20.31 -5.57
C PHE A 29 -10.62 19.36 -5.47
N PHE A 30 -11.17 19.25 -4.27
CA PHE A 30 -12.37 18.46 -4.02
C PHE A 30 -13.62 19.32 -4.23
N ASN A 31 -14.46 18.97 -5.21
CA ASN A 31 -15.65 19.73 -5.55
C ASN A 31 -16.93 18.94 -5.23
N LEU A 32 -17.67 19.38 -4.21
CA LEU A 32 -18.98 18.85 -3.83
C LEU A 32 -20.13 19.48 -4.62
N ALA A 33 -19.91 20.66 -5.21
CA ALA A 33 -20.97 21.38 -5.90
C ALA A 33 -21.15 20.79 -7.30
N ASN A 34 -22.41 20.66 -7.74
CA ASN A 34 -22.77 20.33 -9.14
C ASN A 34 -22.43 21.47 -10.12
N GLN A 35 -21.49 22.34 -9.77
CA GLN A 35 -20.98 23.37 -10.66
C GLN A 35 -20.10 22.68 -11.71
N GLY A 36 -20.42 22.91 -12.99
CA GLY A 36 -19.82 22.20 -14.11
C GLY A 36 -18.30 22.43 -14.27
N GLN A 37 -17.75 21.89 -15.36
CA GLN A 37 -16.31 21.90 -15.74
C GLN A 37 -15.62 23.28 -15.83
N GLN A 38 -16.30 24.38 -15.47
CA GLN A 38 -15.77 25.74 -15.59
C GLN A 38 -14.59 26.03 -14.64
N HIS A 39 -14.35 25.19 -13.62
CA HIS A 39 -13.28 25.40 -12.63
C HIS A 39 -12.08 24.46 -12.81
N GLY A 40 -12.03 23.68 -13.90
CA GLY A 40 -10.90 22.78 -14.21
C GLY A 40 -11.10 21.34 -13.73
N GLN A 41 -9.99 20.62 -13.52
CA GLN A 41 -9.99 19.20 -13.13
C GLN A 41 -10.18 19.07 -11.62
N PHE A 42 -11.10 18.22 -11.18
CA PHE A 42 -11.46 18.07 -9.76
C PHE A 42 -11.76 16.62 -9.36
N VAL A 43 -11.72 16.35 -8.06
CA VAL A 43 -12.23 15.11 -7.44
C VAL A 43 -13.65 15.39 -6.95
N ARG A 44 -14.61 14.55 -7.34
CA ARG A 44 -16.03 14.72 -6.98
C ARG A 44 -16.46 13.86 -5.81
N GLN A 45 -15.94 12.65 -5.75
CA GLN A 45 -16.27 11.69 -4.70
C GLN A 45 -14.98 11.11 -4.15
N PHE A 46 -14.90 10.98 -2.84
CA PHE A 46 -13.80 10.36 -2.15
C PHE A 46 -14.36 9.53 -0.99
N ARG A 47 -14.03 8.25 -0.97
CA ARG A 47 -14.45 7.28 0.05
C ARG A 47 -13.21 6.68 0.68
N TYR A 48 -13.04 6.95 1.96
CA TYR A 48 -11.98 6.37 2.77
C TYR A 48 -12.51 5.13 3.51
N GLN A 49 -11.78 4.02 3.43
CA GLN A 49 -12.17 2.75 4.07
C GLN A 49 -11.00 2.14 4.83
N LYS A 50 -11.26 1.76 6.09
CA LYS A 50 -10.40 0.90 6.90
C LYS A 50 -11.04 -0.48 7.01
N ALA A 51 -10.28 -1.54 6.78
CA ALA A 51 -10.72 -2.92 6.88
C ALA A 51 -9.85 -3.69 7.88
N VAL A 52 -10.48 -4.57 8.67
CA VAL A 52 -9.75 -5.46 9.58
C VAL A 52 -8.87 -6.41 8.76
N ARG A 53 -7.58 -6.41 9.05
CA ARG A 53 -6.58 -7.29 8.42
C ARG A 53 -5.65 -7.85 9.47
N THR A 54 -4.83 -8.82 9.06
CA THR A 54 -3.78 -9.43 9.89
C THR A 54 -2.96 -8.35 10.60
N ALA A 55 -2.86 -8.45 11.92
CA ALA A 55 -2.14 -7.49 12.76
C ALA A 55 -0.67 -7.87 12.92
N GLU A 56 -0.39 -9.17 13.01
CA GLU A 56 0.95 -9.72 13.17
C GLU A 56 1.11 -10.97 12.31
N VAL A 57 2.31 -11.25 11.82
CA VAL A 57 2.61 -12.51 11.12
C VAL A 57 3.86 -13.13 11.71
N GLU A 58 3.89 -14.46 11.81
CA GLU A 58 5.10 -15.24 12.11
C GLU A 58 5.48 -16.04 10.86
N LEU A 59 6.73 -15.97 10.44
CA LEU A 59 7.28 -16.96 9.51
C LEU A 59 8.38 -17.75 10.17
N LYS A 60 8.38 -19.05 9.88
CA LYS A 60 9.36 -19.99 10.41
C LYS A 60 10.00 -20.78 9.28
N ASP A 61 11.28 -21.10 9.41
CA ASP A 61 11.98 -22.01 8.50
C ASP A 61 12.90 -22.94 9.30
N TYR A 62 13.53 -23.89 8.61
CA TYR A 62 14.51 -24.81 9.16
C TYR A 62 15.75 -24.85 8.26
N SER A 63 16.93 -24.85 8.89
CA SER A 63 18.21 -24.97 8.19
C SER A 63 18.95 -26.20 8.67
N LEU A 64 19.27 -27.10 7.74
CA LEU A 64 20.11 -28.28 7.98
C LEU A 64 21.49 -27.91 8.55
N LYS A 65 22.00 -26.71 8.22
CA LYS A 65 23.30 -26.23 8.71
C LYS A 65 23.26 -25.81 10.18
N THR A 66 22.10 -25.44 10.69
CA THR A 66 21.90 -24.93 12.05
C THR A 66 20.59 -25.49 12.62
N PRO A 67 20.51 -26.82 12.86
CA PRO A 67 19.25 -27.50 13.15
C PRO A 67 18.63 -27.12 14.51
N ALA A 68 19.45 -26.67 15.46
CA ALA A 68 18.98 -26.18 16.76
C ALA A 68 18.40 -24.76 16.71
N TYR A 69 18.63 -24.02 15.61
CA TYR A 69 18.16 -22.65 15.47
C TYR A 69 16.76 -22.65 14.83
N GLY A 70 15.77 -22.12 15.57
CA GLY A 70 14.37 -22.19 15.19
C GLY A 70 13.94 -21.33 14.01
N LEU A 71 14.77 -20.36 13.58
CA LEU A 71 14.54 -19.48 12.43
C LEU A 71 13.09 -18.95 12.38
N SER A 72 12.62 -18.39 13.49
CA SER A 72 11.30 -17.76 13.61
C SER A 72 11.44 -16.24 13.63
N HIS A 73 10.65 -15.57 12.80
CA HIS A 73 10.57 -14.13 12.74
C HIS A 73 9.12 -13.67 12.82
N THR A 74 8.86 -12.71 13.71
CA THR A 74 7.56 -12.08 13.86
C THR A 74 7.61 -10.63 13.39
N LYS A 75 6.49 -10.14 12.85
CA LYS A 75 6.33 -8.72 12.54
C LYS A 75 4.91 -8.26 12.84
N GLN A 76 4.80 -7.26 13.70
CA GLN A 76 3.56 -6.53 13.96
C GLN A 76 3.41 -5.35 13.00
N GLY A 77 2.16 -5.08 12.60
CA GLY A 77 1.77 -3.98 11.73
C GLY A 77 1.56 -2.67 12.46
N SER A 78 1.40 -1.60 11.68
CA SER A 78 1.03 -0.26 12.16
C SER A 78 -0.47 -0.01 11.98
N GLU A 79 -0.97 1.06 12.61
CA GLU A 79 -2.36 1.54 12.45
C GLU A 79 -3.41 0.50 12.88
N LEU A 80 -3.25 -0.01 14.11
CA LEU A 80 -4.08 -1.06 14.68
C LEU A 80 -5.20 -0.53 15.60
N ASP A 81 -5.34 0.79 15.76
CA ASP A 81 -6.22 1.45 16.75
C ASP A 81 -7.71 1.05 16.66
N HIS A 82 -8.15 0.54 15.51
CA HIS A 82 -9.54 0.15 15.25
C HIS A 82 -9.71 -1.34 14.96
N GLN A 83 -8.73 -2.17 15.31
CA GLN A 83 -8.82 -3.61 15.19
C GLN A 83 -8.17 -4.32 16.38
N ARG A 84 -8.48 -5.61 16.54
CA ARG A 84 -7.78 -6.48 17.48
C ARG A 84 -6.41 -6.85 16.90
N ASP A 85 -5.42 -7.01 17.78
CA ASP A 85 -4.06 -7.40 17.42
C ASP A 85 -3.78 -8.90 17.66
N ASN A 86 -4.76 -9.62 18.20
CA ASN A 86 -4.60 -10.96 18.76
C ASN A 86 -4.54 -12.10 17.72
N TYR A 87 -4.66 -11.80 16.42
CA TYR A 87 -4.64 -12.83 15.37
C TYR A 87 -3.34 -12.80 14.59
N GLN A 88 -2.55 -13.86 14.78
CA GLN A 88 -1.24 -14.06 14.17
C GLN A 88 -1.19 -15.38 13.39
N PRO A 89 -1.30 -15.36 12.05
CA PRO A 89 -1.02 -16.53 11.24
C PRO A 89 0.48 -16.85 11.24
N LEU A 90 0.78 -18.13 11.40
CA LEU A 90 2.10 -18.71 11.26
C LEU A 90 2.22 -19.35 9.87
N ASP A 91 3.29 -19.04 9.13
CA ASP A 91 3.58 -19.59 7.81
C ASP A 91 4.91 -20.37 7.84
N TYR A 92 4.87 -21.64 7.43
CA TYR A 92 6.02 -22.53 7.33
C TYR A 92 5.89 -23.41 6.08
N PRO A 93 6.94 -23.56 5.25
CA PRO A 93 8.26 -22.95 5.39
C PRO A 93 8.34 -21.51 4.85
N GLY A 94 9.03 -20.63 5.57
CA GLY A 94 9.19 -19.20 5.25
C GLY A 94 10.14 -18.86 4.11
N ARG A 95 10.86 -19.86 3.57
CA ARG A 95 11.79 -19.80 2.42
C ARG A 95 13.05 -18.95 2.66
N PHE A 96 13.56 -18.92 3.87
CA PHE A 96 14.80 -18.22 4.25
C PHE A 96 15.74 -19.12 5.05
N LYS A 97 17.03 -18.81 5.04
CA LYS A 97 18.06 -19.58 5.77
C LYS A 97 18.91 -18.72 6.71
N GLN A 98 18.65 -17.41 6.76
CA GLN A 98 19.39 -16.43 7.56
C GLN A 98 18.43 -15.35 8.06
N ASP A 99 18.74 -14.77 9.23
CA ASP A 99 17.87 -13.77 9.87
C ASP A 99 17.58 -12.52 9.04
N PRO A 100 18.54 -11.93 8.29
CA PRO A 100 18.24 -10.75 7.47
C PRO A 100 17.17 -11.01 6.41
N SER A 101 17.24 -12.19 5.77
CA SER A 101 16.23 -12.61 4.78
C SER A 101 14.89 -12.95 5.43
N GLY A 102 14.90 -13.61 6.60
CA GLY A 102 13.67 -13.93 7.35
C GLY A 102 12.93 -12.68 7.83
N SER A 103 13.65 -11.71 8.38
CA SER A 103 13.08 -10.41 8.78
C SER A 103 12.49 -9.65 7.58
N ALA A 104 13.22 -9.59 6.46
CA ALA A 104 12.74 -8.92 5.25
C ALA A 104 11.47 -9.60 4.67
N PHE A 105 11.46 -10.93 4.58
CA PHE A 105 10.31 -11.68 4.06
C PHE A 105 9.09 -11.57 4.97
N THR A 106 9.29 -11.60 6.29
CA THR A 106 8.22 -11.40 7.28
C THR A 106 7.59 -10.02 7.15
N ARG A 107 8.40 -8.98 6.97
CA ARG A 107 7.91 -7.64 6.68
C ARG A 107 7.11 -7.58 5.38
N TYR A 108 7.62 -8.12 4.27
CA TYR A 108 6.90 -8.13 2.99
C TYR A 108 5.60 -8.93 3.05
N ARG A 109 5.58 -10.06 3.76
CA ARG A 109 4.38 -10.88 3.93
C ARG A 109 3.29 -10.13 4.68
N LEU A 110 3.66 -9.41 5.73
CA LEU A 110 2.73 -8.55 6.46
C LEU A 110 2.20 -7.41 5.58
N HIS A 111 3.08 -6.72 4.84
CA HIS A 111 2.64 -5.67 3.91
C HIS A 111 1.65 -6.21 2.87
N ALA A 112 1.85 -7.43 2.37
CA ALA A 112 0.91 -8.07 1.45
C ALA A 112 -0.47 -8.33 2.11
N PHE A 113 -0.50 -8.85 3.34
CA PHE A 113 -1.76 -9.04 4.08
C PHE A 113 -2.48 -7.72 4.39
N ARG A 114 -1.72 -6.65 4.59
CA ARG A 114 -2.24 -5.32 4.95
C ARG A 114 -2.36 -4.35 3.77
N ALA A 115 -2.07 -4.78 2.54
CA ALA A 115 -2.11 -3.90 1.36
C ALA A 115 -3.49 -3.27 1.11
N ALA A 116 -4.55 -3.95 1.55
CA ALA A 116 -5.93 -3.47 1.48
C ALA A 116 -6.52 -3.15 2.87
N ALA A 117 -5.69 -2.87 3.87
CA ALA A 117 -6.15 -2.47 5.21
C ALA A 117 -6.70 -1.04 5.21
N ILE A 118 -6.05 -0.14 4.47
CA ILE A 118 -6.51 1.24 4.26
C ILE A 118 -6.57 1.47 2.76
N THR A 119 -7.74 1.84 2.27
CA THR A 119 -7.98 2.09 0.85
C THR A 119 -8.83 3.33 0.67
N CYS A 120 -8.61 4.01 -0.45
CA CYS A 120 -9.37 5.17 -0.85
C CYS A 120 -9.91 4.93 -2.26
N GLU A 121 -11.20 5.17 -2.44
CA GLU A 121 -11.85 5.16 -3.75
C GLU A 121 -12.34 6.56 -4.08
N GLY A 122 -12.32 6.96 -5.35
CA GLY A 122 -12.85 8.24 -5.74
C GLY A 122 -13.10 8.38 -7.22
N GLU A 123 -13.93 9.37 -7.55
CA GLU A 123 -14.28 9.72 -8.92
C GLU A 123 -13.75 11.12 -9.24
N SER A 124 -13.09 11.28 -10.38
CA SER A 124 -12.49 12.54 -10.80
C SER A 124 -12.64 12.76 -12.31
N THR A 125 -12.63 14.03 -12.70
CA THR A 125 -12.64 14.47 -14.10
C THR A 125 -11.23 14.60 -14.68
N ALA A 126 -10.17 14.35 -13.90
CA ALA A 126 -8.78 14.54 -14.30
C ALA A 126 -8.27 13.37 -15.19
N PRO A 127 -8.07 13.56 -16.51
CA PRO A 127 -7.61 12.49 -17.40
C PRO A 127 -6.13 12.11 -17.16
N ARG A 128 -5.39 12.91 -16.39
CA ARG A 128 -3.98 12.68 -16.05
C ARG A 128 -3.79 11.77 -14.84
N LEU A 129 -4.87 11.37 -14.16
CA LEU A 129 -4.80 10.37 -13.11
C LEU A 129 -4.54 9.00 -13.73
N MET A 130 -3.38 8.44 -13.39
CA MET A 130 -2.94 7.14 -13.88
C MET A 130 -2.32 6.35 -12.72
N PRO A 131 -2.35 5.01 -12.77
CA PRO A 131 -1.63 4.17 -11.82
C PRO A 131 -0.14 4.54 -11.78
N GLY A 132 0.46 4.56 -10.60
CA GLY A 132 1.87 4.93 -10.42
C GLY A 132 2.14 6.42 -10.21
N ARG A 133 1.10 7.25 -10.09
CA ARG A 133 1.22 8.68 -9.77
C ARG A 133 0.63 8.99 -8.41
N ALA A 134 1.31 9.85 -7.64
CA ALA A 134 0.81 10.40 -6.40
C ALA A 134 0.25 11.80 -6.65
N PHE A 135 -0.97 12.11 -6.19
CA PHE A 135 -1.57 13.44 -6.36
C PHE A 135 -1.95 14.03 -5.01
N MET A 136 -2.07 15.35 -4.96
CA MET A 136 -2.54 16.07 -3.77
C MET A 136 -3.97 16.56 -3.99
N SER A 137 -4.83 16.40 -2.99
CA SER A 137 -6.20 16.92 -2.98
C SER A 137 -6.33 18.05 -1.97
N SER A 138 -6.78 19.23 -2.41
CA SER A 138 -7.14 20.35 -1.54
C SER A 138 -8.65 20.40 -1.26
N GLU A 139 -9.04 21.18 -0.24
CA GLU A 139 -10.45 21.56 0.03
C GLU A 139 -11.41 20.42 0.40
N HIS A 140 -10.89 19.25 0.77
CA HIS A 140 -11.74 18.18 1.30
C HIS A 140 -12.31 18.59 2.68
N PRO A 141 -13.63 18.47 2.92
CA PRO A 141 -14.28 18.98 4.14
C PRO A 141 -13.80 18.28 5.42
N ASN A 142 -13.36 17.02 5.30
CA ASN A 142 -12.63 16.36 6.37
C ASN A 142 -11.16 16.74 6.24
N LEU A 143 -10.69 17.64 7.11
CA LEU A 143 -9.26 17.81 7.38
C LEU A 143 -8.71 16.45 7.83
N ALA A 144 -7.64 15.99 7.18
CA ALA A 144 -7.07 14.66 7.34
C ALA A 144 -6.99 14.25 8.82
N ARG A 145 -7.49 13.05 9.12
CA ARG A 145 -7.38 12.41 10.44
C ARG A 145 -6.32 11.32 10.41
#